data_AF-A0A9Q4KV54-F1
#
_entry.id   AF-A0A9Q4KV54-F1
#
_cell.length_a   1.000
_cell.length_b   1.000
_cell.length_c   1.000
_cell.angle_alpha   90.00
_cell.angle_beta   90.00
_cell.angle_gamma   90.00
#
_symmetry.space_group_name_H-M   'P 1'
#
loop_
_entity.id
_entity.type
_entity.pdbx_description
1 polymer ?
#
loop_
_entity_poly.entity_id
_entity_poly.type
_entity_poly.pdbx_seq_one_letter_code
_entity_poly.pdbx_strand_id
1 'polypeptide(L)'
;MNKLIIIPIIVGIVIIISTSFLLVDDDSSTSPSIYETGFTYYDIEIIQNILAEQNILVSAPSAITDHTISEYCTFPENGLLKTVEYCTTTAVLDSQGNALGNINIGGDVKSPIMAVANLETSTLESNRSDVFAVFETTIETLVCDCWEAKQSEDYESISSWLEAAHAFYSDSGERNIKSKIDNLGSSKIFLEITSKDNSILQTLIILK
;
A
#
# COMPACT_ATOMS: atom_id res chain seq x y z
N MET A 1 42.63 54.52 14.62
CA MET A 1 43.21 55.51 13.68
C MET A 1 44.24 54.74 12.88
N ASN A 2 44.01 54.35 11.62
CA ASN A 2 43.78 55.21 10.45
C ASN A 2 42.80 54.58 9.45
N LYS A 3 41.98 55.46 8.85
CA LYS A 3 41.25 55.25 7.59
C LYS A 3 42.11 55.76 6.42
N LEU A 4 41.98 55.15 5.24
CA LEU A 4 42.08 55.73 3.87
C LEU A 4 41.93 54.55 2.88
N ILE A 5 40.76 54.28 2.28
CA ILE A 5 40.12 54.87 1.06
C ILE A 5 40.73 54.35 -0.27
N ILE A 6 40.09 53.37 -0.97
CA ILE A 6 39.33 53.38 -2.28
C ILE A 6 40.22 53.37 -3.57
N ILE A 7 40.40 52.23 -4.31
CA ILE A 7 39.74 51.71 -5.58
C ILE A 7 40.04 52.57 -6.85
N PRO A 8 40.02 52.11 -8.15
CA PRO A 8 40.10 50.78 -8.83
C PRO A 8 41.18 50.69 -9.95
N ILE A 9 41.55 49.50 -10.42
CA ILE A 9 41.82 49.28 -11.86
C ILE A 9 41.21 47.95 -12.30
N ILE A 10 40.21 48.08 -13.16
CA ILE A 10 39.60 47.02 -13.97
C ILE A 10 40.54 46.74 -15.14
N VAL A 11 41.06 45.53 -15.27
CA VAL A 11 41.42 44.95 -16.57
C VAL A 11 41.02 43.48 -16.53
N GLY A 12 39.97 43.17 -17.29
CA GLY A 12 39.49 41.81 -17.49
C GLY A 12 40.46 41.00 -18.34
N ILE A 13 40.62 39.75 -17.96
CA ILE A 13 41.00 38.68 -18.88
C ILE A 13 39.98 37.57 -18.64
N VAL A 14 39.05 37.45 -19.58
CA VAL A 14 38.16 36.29 -19.69
C VAL A 14 39.02 35.15 -20.21
N ILE A 15 39.40 34.22 -19.34
CA ILE A 15 39.95 32.94 -19.77
C ILE A 15 38.76 31.99 -19.92
N ILE A 16 38.29 31.85 -21.15
CA ILE A 16 37.37 30.79 -21.54
C ILE A 16 38.18 29.50 -21.53
N ILE A 17 38.14 28.76 -20.42
CA ILE A 17 38.61 27.37 -20.42
C ILE A 17 37.42 26.53 -20.84
N SER A 18 37.34 26.27 -22.14
CA SER A 18 36.46 25.26 -22.72
C SER A 18 36.98 23.88 -22.34
N THR A 19 36.69 23.43 -21.11
CA THR A 19 36.70 21.99 -20.84
C THR A 19 35.38 21.44 -21.32
N SER A 20 35.42 20.78 -22.47
CA SER A 20 34.37 19.90 -22.97
C SER A 20 34.07 18.86 -21.89
N PHE A 21 33.09 19.14 -21.03
CA PHE A 21 32.40 18.08 -20.30
C PHE A 21 31.70 17.26 -21.38
N LEU A 22 32.22 16.05 -21.60
CA LEU A 22 31.43 14.96 -22.16
C LEU A 22 30.29 14.75 -21.16
N LEU A 23 29.13 15.34 -21.48
CA LEU A 23 27.86 14.85 -20.99
C LEU A 23 27.76 13.43 -21.55
N VAL A 24 28.12 12.46 -20.72
CA VAL A 24 27.53 11.14 -20.83
C VAL A 24 26.06 11.40 -20.54
N ASP A 25 25.25 11.46 -21.58
CA ASP A 25 23.85 11.11 -21.45
C ASP A 25 23.86 9.68 -20.93
N ASP A 26 23.78 9.52 -19.61
CA ASP A 26 23.13 8.36 -19.05
C ASP A 26 21.69 8.47 -19.53
N ASP A 27 21.47 7.97 -20.74
CA ASP A 27 20.21 7.37 -21.14
C ASP A 27 20.10 6.10 -20.27
N SER A 28 20.02 6.30 -18.95
CA SER A 28 19.52 5.31 -18.03
C SER A 28 18.06 5.17 -18.44
N SER A 29 17.82 4.30 -19.41
CA SER A 29 16.59 3.54 -19.50
C SER A 29 16.47 2.76 -18.20
N THR A 30 16.17 3.48 -17.12
CA THR A 30 15.75 2.92 -15.85
C THR A 30 14.49 2.20 -16.24
N SER A 31 14.61 0.87 -16.36
CA SER A 31 13.45 -0.01 -16.35
C SER A 31 12.51 0.51 -15.26
N PRO A 32 11.23 0.72 -15.56
CA PRO A 32 10.25 1.11 -14.54
C PRO A 32 10.54 0.28 -13.31
N SER A 33 10.73 0.92 -12.15
CA SER A 33 10.87 0.16 -10.91
C SER A 33 9.69 -0.82 -10.84
N ILE A 34 9.82 -1.99 -10.24
CA ILE A 34 8.74 -3.00 -10.21
C ILE A 34 7.41 -2.37 -9.70
N TYR A 35 7.53 -1.32 -8.88
CA TYR A 35 6.45 -0.47 -8.38
C TYR A 35 5.72 0.41 -9.43
N GLU A 36 6.34 0.73 -10.57
CA GLU A 36 5.69 1.45 -11.69
C GLU A 36 4.81 0.54 -12.54
N THR A 37 4.99 -0.78 -12.48
CA THR A 37 4.14 -1.77 -13.17
C THR A 37 2.95 -2.27 -12.34
N GLY A 38 2.89 -1.90 -11.05
CA GLY A 38 1.89 -2.37 -10.09
C GLY A 38 1.97 -3.87 -9.78
N PHE A 39 1.06 -4.37 -8.94
CA PHE A 39 1.06 -5.78 -8.51
C PHE A 39 0.49 -6.78 -9.53
N THR A 40 0.78 -8.07 -9.35
CA THR A 40 0.30 -9.20 -10.15
C THR A 40 -0.45 -10.23 -9.28
N TYR A 41 -1.11 -11.21 -9.89
CA TYR A 41 -1.72 -12.32 -9.15
C TYR A 41 -0.68 -13.20 -8.44
N TYR A 42 0.59 -13.19 -8.86
CA TYR A 42 1.66 -13.99 -8.25
C TYR A 42 2.20 -13.40 -6.96
N ASP A 43 1.95 -12.11 -6.70
CA ASP A 43 2.44 -11.44 -5.50
C ASP A 43 1.81 -12.00 -4.21
N ILE A 44 0.70 -12.75 -4.34
CA ILE A 44 0.13 -13.49 -3.22
C ILE A 44 1.09 -14.56 -2.66
N GLU A 45 1.98 -15.12 -3.49
CA GLU A 45 3.01 -16.06 -3.03
C GLU A 45 4.06 -15.37 -2.15
N ILE A 46 4.37 -14.10 -2.45
CA ILE A 46 5.27 -13.28 -1.63
C ILE A 46 4.61 -13.00 -0.28
N ILE A 47 3.35 -12.57 -0.29
CA ILE A 47 2.56 -12.34 0.94
C ILE A 47 2.49 -13.61 1.79
N GLN A 48 2.20 -14.77 1.19
CA GLN A 48 2.17 -16.07 1.85
C GLN A 48 3.49 -16.37 2.57
N ASN A 49 4.62 -16.18 1.88
CA ASN A 49 5.94 -16.49 2.43
C ASN A 49 6.29 -15.59 3.63
N ILE A 50 6.03 -14.28 3.53
CA ILE A 50 6.32 -13.32 4.61
C ILE A 50 5.44 -13.62 5.83
N LEU A 51 4.14 -13.85 5.64
CA LEU A 51 3.21 -14.11 6.74
C LEU A 51 3.47 -15.46 7.43
N ALA A 52 3.98 -16.45 6.70
CA ALA A 52 4.37 -17.74 7.27
C ALA A 52 5.48 -17.61 8.33
N GLU A 53 6.38 -16.62 8.21
CA GLU A 53 7.41 -16.34 9.23
C GLU A 53 6.79 -15.90 10.57
N GLN A 54 5.55 -15.39 10.53
CA GLN A 54 4.78 -14.95 11.70
C GLN A 54 3.74 -16.00 12.14
N ASN A 55 3.80 -17.22 11.60
CA ASN A 55 2.83 -18.31 11.79
C ASN A 55 1.40 -17.99 11.29
N ILE A 56 1.23 -16.95 10.48
CA ILE A 56 -0.04 -16.63 9.82
C ILE A 56 -0.09 -17.42 8.52
N LEU A 57 -1.13 -18.23 8.34
CA LEU A 57 -1.23 -19.13 7.20
C LEU A 57 -2.13 -18.52 6.13
N VAL A 58 -1.61 -18.40 4.92
CA VAL A 58 -2.38 -17.98 3.75
C VAL A 58 -2.48 -19.16 2.78
N SER A 59 -3.71 -19.52 2.40
CA SER A 59 -3.96 -20.65 1.50
C SER A 59 -3.50 -20.36 0.08
N ALA A 60 -3.30 -21.40 -0.73
CA ALA A 60 -3.10 -21.25 -2.16
C ALA A 60 -4.28 -20.47 -2.81
N PRO A 61 -4.03 -19.64 -3.84
CA PRO A 61 -5.06 -18.87 -4.52
C PRO A 61 -6.04 -19.77 -5.28
N SER A 62 -7.33 -19.47 -5.11
CA SER A 62 -8.41 -20.10 -5.86
C SER A 62 -9.07 -19.07 -6.77
N ALA A 63 -9.19 -19.38 -8.06
CA ALA A 63 -9.83 -18.50 -9.02
C ALA A 63 -11.36 -18.51 -8.84
N ILE A 64 -11.96 -17.32 -8.86
CA ILE A 64 -13.40 -17.10 -8.89
C ILE A 64 -13.73 -16.43 -10.22
N THR A 65 -14.53 -17.10 -11.04
CA THR A 65 -14.96 -16.63 -12.36
C THR A 65 -16.46 -16.79 -12.58
N ASP A 66 -17.20 -17.14 -11.54
CA ASP A 66 -18.65 -17.30 -11.61
C ASP A 66 -19.37 -16.07 -11.03
N HIS A 67 -20.69 -16.19 -10.86
CA HIS A 67 -21.55 -15.12 -10.35
C HIS A 67 -21.25 -14.67 -8.91
N THR A 68 -20.43 -15.40 -8.15
CA THR A 68 -20.08 -15.06 -6.77
C THR A 68 -18.94 -14.04 -6.68
N ILE A 69 -18.29 -13.70 -7.81
CA ILE A 69 -17.14 -12.78 -7.86
C ILE A 69 -17.40 -11.42 -7.17
N SER A 70 -18.64 -10.94 -7.21
CA SER A 70 -19.04 -9.69 -6.54
C SER A 70 -18.93 -9.71 -5.02
N GLU A 71 -18.92 -10.88 -4.40
CA GLU A 71 -18.75 -11.04 -2.95
C GLU A 71 -17.30 -10.86 -2.51
N TYR A 72 -16.35 -11.03 -3.44
CA TYR A 72 -14.91 -11.07 -3.12
C TYR A 72 -14.15 -9.88 -3.69
N CYS A 73 -14.42 -9.52 -4.95
CA CYS A 73 -13.68 -8.49 -5.67
C CYS A 73 -14.62 -7.38 -6.15
N THR A 74 -15.17 -6.64 -5.19
CA THR A 74 -15.94 -5.41 -5.44
C THR A 74 -15.26 -4.22 -4.78
N PHE A 75 -15.17 -3.10 -5.49
CA PHE A 75 -14.53 -1.88 -5.01
C PHE A 75 -15.29 -0.62 -5.43
N PRO A 76 -15.14 0.50 -4.70
CA PRO A 76 -15.76 1.76 -5.05
C PRO A 76 -14.97 2.50 -6.15
N GLU A 77 -15.66 2.90 -7.21
CA GLU A 77 -15.14 3.77 -8.28
C GLU A 77 -16.18 4.83 -8.62
N ASN A 78 -15.81 6.12 -8.50
CA ASN A 78 -16.70 7.25 -8.82
C ASN A 78 -18.07 7.19 -8.12
N GLY A 79 -18.11 6.68 -6.88
CA GLY A 79 -19.34 6.55 -6.09
C GLY A 79 -20.22 5.34 -6.47
N LEU A 80 -19.77 4.50 -7.38
CA LEU A 80 -20.43 3.25 -7.77
C LEU A 80 -19.59 2.05 -7.35
N LEU A 81 -20.25 0.94 -7.02
CA LEU A 81 -19.57 -0.33 -6.82
C LEU A 81 -19.26 -0.97 -8.18
N LYS A 82 -18.01 -1.38 -8.36
CA LYS A 82 -17.52 -2.10 -9.53
C LYS A 82 -17.07 -3.48 -9.11
N THR A 83 -17.37 -4.46 -9.95
CA THR A 83 -16.91 -5.83 -9.81
C THR A 83 -16.05 -6.16 -11.02
N VAL A 84 -14.96 -6.87 -10.78
CA VAL A 84 -14.00 -7.29 -11.81
C VAL A 84 -14.47 -8.55 -12.54
N GLU A 85 -13.80 -8.92 -13.64
CA GLU A 85 -14.13 -10.13 -14.42
C GLU A 85 -13.44 -11.39 -13.91
N TYR A 86 -12.28 -11.23 -13.27
CA TYR A 86 -11.48 -12.31 -12.72
C TYR A 86 -10.98 -11.94 -11.32
N CYS A 87 -11.11 -12.87 -10.38
CA CYS A 87 -10.71 -12.70 -9.00
C CYS A 87 -9.98 -13.97 -8.55
N THR A 88 -8.97 -13.81 -7.71
CA THR A 88 -8.38 -14.89 -6.93
C THR A 88 -8.63 -14.62 -5.47
N THR A 89 -8.98 -15.66 -4.71
CA THR A 89 -9.16 -15.56 -3.26
C THR A 89 -8.21 -16.50 -2.55
N THR A 90 -7.73 -16.08 -1.39
CA THR A 90 -6.94 -16.87 -0.45
C THR A 90 -7.51 -16.73 0.94
N ALA A 91 -7.63 -17.83 1.67
CA ALA A 91 -8.02 -17.80 3.06
C ALA A 91 -6.82 -17.43 3.93
N VAL A 92 -7.06 -16.65 4.98
CA VAL A 92 -6.06 -16.25 5.98
C VAL A 92 -6.47 -16.87 7.31
N LEU A 93 -5.55 -17.62 7.92
CA LEU A 93 -5.66 -18.11 9.30
C LEU A 93 -4.68 -17.34 10.18
N ASP A 94 -5.13 -17.00 11.37
CA ASP A 94 -4.31 -16.35 12.39
C ASP A 94 -3.18 -17.28 12.88
N SER A 95 -2.30 -16.75 13.73
CA SER A 95 -1.17 -17.47 14.33
C SER A 95 -1.56 -18.69 15.18
N GLN A 96 -2.85 -18.83 15.53
CA GLN A 96 -3.42 -19.96 16.28
C GLN A 96 -4.17 -20.95 15.36
N GLY A 97 -4.25 -20.67 14.06
CA GLY A 97 -4.95 -21.47 13.07
C GLY A 97 -6.46 -21.21 12.97
N ASN A 98 -6.98 -20.15 13.59
CA ASN A 98 -8.38 -19.75 13.44
C ASN A 98 -8.56 -18.95 12.14
N ALA A 99 -9.73 -19.04 11.53
CA ALA A 99 -10.05 -18.24 10.35
C ALA A 99 -10.09 -16.74 10.70
N LEU A 100 -9.25 -15.96 10.03
CA LEU A 100 -9.19 -14.51 10.17
C LEU A 100 -9.90 -13.80 9.01
N GLY A 101 -9.89 -14.40 7.81
CA GLY A 101 -10.57 -13.84 6.65
C GLY A 101 -9.94 -14.26 5.34
N ASN A 102 -9.82 -13.32 4.40
CA ASN A 102 -9.31 -13.60 3.06
C ASN A 102 -8.58 -12.40 2.43
N ILE A 103 -7.63 -12.71 1.54
CA ILE A 103 -7.00 -11.73 0.62
C ILE A 103 -7.44 -12.09 -0.79
N ASN A 104 -8.00 -11.10 -1.49
CA ASN A 104 -8.49 -11.22 -2.84
C ASN A 104 -7.71 -10.29 -3.76
N ILE A 105 -7.31 -10.77 -4.93
CA ILE A 105 -6.71 -9.96 -5.99
C ILE A 105 -7.61 -10.06 -7.21
N GLY A 106 -7.93 -8.94 -7.86
CA GLY A 106 -8.95 -8.88 -8.91
C GLY A 106 -8.67 -7.90 -10.03
N GLY A 107 -9.19 -8.21 -11.22
CA GLY A 107 -9.10 -7.43 -12.44
C GLY A 107 -9.54 -8.24 -13.65
N ASP A 108 -8.77 -8.17 -14.74
CA ASP A 108 -8.87 -9.16 -15.82
C ASP A 108 -7.87 -10.31 -15.58
N VAL A 109 -7.91 -11.35 -16.42
CA VAL A 109 -7.06 -12.55 -16.29
C VAL A 109 -5.54 -12.29 -16.40
N LYS A 110 -5.11 -11.10 -16.84
CA LYS A 110 -3.70 -10.70 -17.02
C LYS A 110 -3.31 -9.50 -16.17
N SER A 111 -4.26 -8.61 -15.88
CA SER A 111 -4.02 -7.32 -15.27
C SER A 111 -4.94 -7.16 -14.06
N PRO A 112 -4.46 -7.51 -12.86
CA PRO A 112 -5.17 -7.13 -11.65
C PRO A 112 -5.12 -5.61 -11.50
N ILE A 113 -6.21 -5.04 -11.01
CA ILE A 113 -6.38 -3.60 -10.76
C ILE A 113 -6.74 -3.30 -9.31
N MET A 114 -7.10 -4.35 -8.54
CA MET A 114 -7.47 -4.22 -7.15
C MET A 114 -6.95 -5.39 -6.30
N ALA A 115 -6.75 -5.11 -5.02
CA ALA A 115 -6.62 -6.11 -3.98
C ALA A 115 -7.51 -5.74 -2.78
N VAL A 116 -8.13 -6.73 -2.15
CA VAL A 116 -8.97 -6.57 -0.96
C VAL A 116 -8.59 -7.60 0.08
N ALA A 117 -8.18 -7.15 1.26
CA ALA A 117 -8.05 -8.01 2.43
C ALA A 117 -9.23 -7.75 3.38
N ASN A 118 -10.07 -8.75 3.57
CA ASN A 118 -11.21 -8.72 4.48
C ASN A 118 -10.87 -9.58 5.69
N LEU A 119 -10.68 -8.96 6.85
CA LEU A 119 -10.37 -9.65 8.10
C LEU A 119 -11.46 -9.35 9.13
N GLU A 120 -11.95 -10.38 9.81
CA GLU A 120 -13.04 -10.27 10.76
C GLU A 120 -12.61 -10.77 12.13
N THR A 121 -12.75 -9.92 13.13
CA THR A 121 -12.34 -10.22 14.52
C THR A 121 -13.49 -9.97 15.48
N SER A 122 -13.45 -10.58 16.66
CA SER A 122 -14.47 -10.32 17.70
C SER A 122 -14.41 -8.90 18.25
N THR A 123 -13.18 -8.37 18.38
CA THR A 123 -12.86 -6.99 18.73
C THR A 123 -11.62 -6.55 17.93
N LEU A 124 -11.35 -5.25 17.85
CA LEU A 124 -10.13 -4.74 17.21
C LEU A 124 -8.85 -5.28 17.87
N GLU A 125 -8.89 -5.56 19.18
CA GLU A 125 -7.74 -6.02 19.96
C GLU A 125 -7.49 -7.53 19.88
N SER A 126 -8.52 -8.36 19.64
CA SER A 126 -8.43 -9.82 19.77
C SER A 126 -7.37 -10.51 18.91
N ASN A 127 -7.11 -9.99 17.70
CA ASN A 127 -6.09 -10.50 16.76
C ASN A 127 -5.29 -9.35 16.14
N ARG A 128 -5.09 -8.28 16.91
CA ARG A 128 -4.53 -7.03 16.39
C ARG A 128 -3.17 -7.20 15.71
N SER A 129 -2.26 -7.96 16.31
CA SER A 129 -0.95 -8.26 15.73
C SER A 129 -1.06 -8.91 14.36
N ASP A 130 -1.94 -9.91 14.24
CA ASP A 130 -2.05 -10.73 13.04
C ASP A 130 -2.77 -9.94 11.93
N VAL A 131 -3.78 -9.15 12.29
CA VAL A 131 -4.44 -8.20 11.38
C VAL A 131 -3.45 -7.18 10.84
N PHE A 132 -2.64 -6.57 11.71
CA PHE A 132 -1.64 -5.58 11.32
C PHE A 132 -0.59 -6.19 10.40
N ALA A 133 -0.06 -7.36 10.77
CA ALA A 133 0.89 -8.08 9.95
C ALA A 133 0.35 -8.36 8.54
N VAL A 134 -0.91 -8.81 8.42
CA VAL A 134 -1.56 -9.05 7.13
C VAL A 134 -1.68 -7.77 6.32
N PHE A 135 -2.17 -6.68 6.92
CA PHE A 135 -2.35 -5.41 6.20
C PHE A 135 -1.01 -4.76 5.81
N GLU A 136 -0.04 -4.71 6.71
CA GLU A 136 1.31 -4.20 6.45
C GLU A 136 1.96 -4.97 5.31
N THR A 137 2.03 -6.31 5.41
CA THR A 137 2.61 -7.17 4.38
C THR A 137 1.92 -6.98 3.03
N THR A 138 0.58 -6.86 3.02
CA THR A 138 -0.19 -6.67 1.80
C THR A 138 0.13 -5.32 1.15
N ILE A 139 0.23 -4.23 1.94
CA ILE A 139 0.57 -2.91 1.41
C ILE A 139 2.01 -2.86 0.91
N GLU A 140 2.96 -3.37 1.69
CA GLU A 140 4.38 -3.36 1.32
C GLU A 140 4.65 -4.17 0.05
N THR A 141 4.01 -5.33 -0.07
CA THR A 141 4.16 -6.19 -1.23
C THR A 141 3.50 -5.61 -2.48
N LEU A 142 2.27 -5.09 -2.36
CA LEU A 142 1.48 -4.72 -3.54
C LEU A 142 1.65 -3.25 -3.97
N VAL A 143 2.08 -2.37 -3.06
CA VAL A 143 2.24 -0.95 -3.32
C VAL A 143 3.72 -0.59 -3.37
N CYS A 144 4.39 -0.66 -2.23
CA CYS A 144 5.85 -0.61 -2.09
C CYS A 144 6.28 -0.76 -0.62
N ASP A 145 7.50 -1.27 -0.41
CA ASP A 145 8.26 -1.14 0.85
C ASP A 145 8.82 0.28 1.07
N CYS A 146 8.38 1.23 0.25
CA CYS A 146 8.94 2.57 0.15
C CYS A 146 8.32 3.57 1.11
N TRP A 147 7.57 3.12 2.12
CA TRP A 147 6.92 4.00 3.10
C TRP A 147 7.91 4.95 3.78
N GLU A 148 9.08 4.44 4.17
CA GLU A 148 10.16 5.26 4.77
C GLU A 148 10.80 6.25 3.79
N ALA A 149 10.82 5.91 2.48
CA ALA A 149 11.42 6.76 1.44
C ALA A 149 10.45 7.80 0.87
N LYS A 150 9.15 7.55 0.97
CA LYS A 150 8.04 8.38 0.50
C LYS A 150 7.05 8.64 1.64
N GLN A 151 7.59 9.04 2.80
CA GLN A 151 6.83 9.24 4.03
C GLN A 151 5.54 10.01 3.73
N SER A 152 4.41 9.40 4.08
CA SER A 152 3.15 10.15 4.10
C SER A 152 3.32 11.29 5.10
N GLU A 153 2.95 12.52 4.71
CA GLU A 153 3.08 13.70 5.60
C GLU A 153 2.32 13.51 6.93
N ASP A 154 1.34 12.60 6.96
CA ASP A 154 0.43 12.38 8.09
C ASP A 154 0.83 11.23 9.03
N TYR A 155 1.66 10.27 8.59
CA TYR A 155 1.92 9.03 9.33
C TYR A 155 3.36 8.52 9.15
N GLU A 156 4.01 8.17 10.27
CA GLU A 156 5.40 7.71 10.29
C GLU A 156 5.58 6.32 9.66
N SER A 157 4.58 5.43 9.80
CA SER A 157 4.58 4.05 9.27
C SER A 157 3.17 3.58 8.90
N ILE A 158 3.05 2.46 8.15
CA ILE A 158 1.75 1.80 7.91
C ILE A 158 1.07 1.46 9.24
N SER A 159 1.84 0.90 10.18
CA SER A 159 1.37 0.59 11.53
C SER A 159 0.73 1.81 12.20
N SER A 160 1.41 2.96 12.17
CA SER A 160 0.90 4.20 12.79
C SER A 160 -0.41 4.70 12.15
N TRP A 161 -0.62 4.43 10.85
CA TRP A 161 -1.87 4.72 10.18
C TRP A 161 -2.99 3.76 10.62
N LEU A 162 -2.70 2.46 10.71
CA LEU A 162 -3.65 1.45 11.21
C LEU A 162 -4.07 1.77 12.65
N GLU A 163 -3.12 2.13 13.50
CA GLU A 163 -3.32 2.59 14.88
C GLU A 163 -4.27 3.79 14.95
N ALA A 164 -4.00 4.83 14.16
CA ALA A 164 -4.82 6.03 14.13
C ALA A 164 -6.25 5.73 13.67
N ALA A 165 -6.43 4.82 12.71
CA ALA A 165 -7.76 4.39 12.26
C ALA A 165 -8.51 3.61 13.35
N HIS A 166 -7.84 2.70 14.06
CA HIS A 166 -8.41 1.96 15.20
C HIS A 166 -8.82 2.89 16.35
N ALA A 167 -7.96 3.86 16.68
CA ALA A 167 -8.26 4.88 17.68
C ALA A 167 -9.46 5.75 17.28
N PHE A 168 -9.47 6.24 16.03
CA PHE A 168 -10.59 7.04 15.52
C PHE A 168 -11.91 6.27 15.51
N TYR A 169 -11.90 4.99 15.11
CA TYR A 169 -13.08 4.13 15.20
C TYR A 169 -13.61 4.04 16.65
N SER A 170 -12.72 3.81 17.60
CA SER A 170 -13.07 3.69 19.02
C SER A 170 -13.66 5.00 19.57
N ASP A 171 -13.01 6.13 19.28
CA ASP A 171 -13.44 7.47 19.68
C ASP A 171 -14.75 7.91 19.00
N SER A 172 -15.04 7.36 17.82
CA SER A 172 -16.27 7.63 17.09
C SER A 172 -17.51 6.96 17.69
N GLY A 173 -17.35 6.18 18.76
CA GLY A 173 -18.40 5.32 19.32
C GLY A 173 -18.69 4.12 18.43
N GLU A 174 -17.65 3.52 17.85
CA GLU A 174 -17.74 2.31 17.02
C GLU A 174 -18.67 2.47 15.81
N ARG A 175 -18.69 3.66 15.22
CA ARG A 175 -19.37 3.89 13.94
C ARG A 175 -18.49 3.42 12.80
N ASN A 176 -19.09 2.99 11.70
CA ASN A 176 -18.32 2.61 10.52
C ASN A 176 -17.44 3.79 10.05
N ILE A 177 -16.16 3.51 9.86
CA ILE A 177 -15.19 4.51 9.40
C ILE A 177 -14.55 4.10 8.08
N LYS A 178 -14.01 5.11 7.39
CA LYS A 178 -13.16 4.93 6.21
C LYS A 178 -11.95 5.85 6.33
N SER A 179 -10.77 5.28 6.21
CA SER A 179 -9.49 5.98 6.14
C SER A 179 -8.88 5.78 4.75
N LYS A 180 -8.07 6.74 4.29
CA LYS A 180 -7.49 6.75 2.93
C LYS A 180 -6.05 7.22 2.96
N ILE A 181 -5.21 6.61 2.13
CA ILE A 181 -3.88 7.08 1.72
C ILE A 181 -3.85 7.13 0.19
N ASP A 182 -3.47 8.26 -0.38
CA ASP A 182 -3.32 8.45 -1.83
C ASP A 182 -1.98 9.07 -2.25
N ASN A 183 -1.03 9.14 -1.31
CA ASN A 183 0.33 9.64 -1.52
C ASN A 183 1.41 8.55 -1.41
N LEU A 184 1.04 7.26 -1.33
CA LEU A 184 1.98 6.13 -1.33
C LEU A 184 2.03 5.44 -2.69
N GLY A 185 3.16 5.56 -3.39
CA GLY A 185 3.31 4.98 -4.73
C GLY A 185 2.36 5.64 -5.74
N SER A 186 1.81 4.84 -6.67
CA SER A 186 0.74 5.28 -7.58
C SER A 186 -0.64 4.74 -7.17
N SER A 187 -0.74 4.03 -6.05
CA SER A 187 -1.94 3.32 -5.62
C SER A 187 -2.83 4.16 -4.71
N LYS A 188 -4.12 3.86 -4.71
CA LYS A 188 -5.07 4.37 -3.70
C LYS A 188 -5.34 3.28 -2.69
N ILE A 189 -5.08 3.57 -1.43
CA ILE A 189 -5.26 2.64 -0.32
C ILE A 189 -6.41 3.14 0.54
N PHE A 190 -7.34 2.25 0.89
CA PHE A 190 -8.44 2.53 1.79
C PHE A 190 -8.47 1.49 2.89
N LEU A 191 -8.80 1.91 4.10
CA LEU A 191 -9.14 1.05 5.21
C LEU A 191 -10.56 1.36 5.66
N GLU A 192 -11.41 0.35 5.69
CA GLU A 192 -12.78 0.43 6.20
C GLU A 192 -12.88 -0.43 7.46
N ILE A 193 -13.45 0.12 8.53
CA ILE A 193 -13.75 -0.63 9.76
C ILE A 193 -15.26 -0.55 9.96
N THR A 194 -15.91 -1.71 9.98
CA THR A 194 -17.37 -1.85 10.03
C THR A 194 -17.78 -2.75 11.18
N SER A 195 -18.66 -2.25 12.03
CA SER A 195 -19.26 -3.00 13.12
C SER A 195 -20.32 -3.95 12.57
N LYS A 196 -20.25 -5.22 12.97
CA LYS A 196 -21.29 -6.23 12.78
C LYS A 196 -21.87 -6.62 14.13
N ASP A 197 -22.94 -7.42 14.13
CA ASP A 197 -23.67 -7.77 15.35
C ASP A 197 -22.78 -8.36 16.46
N ASN A 198 -21.76 -9.14 16.12
CA ASN A 198 -20.87 -9.81 17.09
C ASN A 198 -19.38 -9.77 16.68
N SER A 199 -19.01 -8.90 15.75
CA SER A 199 -17.69 -8.86 15.16
C SER A 199 -17.39 -7.51 14.53
N ILE A 200 -16.14 -7.30 14.17
CA ILE A 200 -15.66 -6.10 13.48
C ILE A 200 -14.99 -6.58 12.19
N LEU A 201 -15.53 -6.13 11.06
CA LEU A 201 -14.94 -6.35 9.74
C LEU A 201 -13.98 -5.21 9.42
N GLN A 202 -12.74 -5.57 9.12
CA GLN A 202 -11.68 -4.67 8.71
C GLN A 202 -11.35 -4.99 7.25
N THR A 203 -11.55 -4.02 6.38
CA THR A 203 -11.38 -4.18 4.93
C THR A 203 -10.32 -3.22 4.43
N LEU A 204 -9.18 -3.77 4.01
CA LEU A 204 -8.15 -3.04 3.28
C LEU A 204 -8.43 -3.16 1.78
N ILE A 205 -8.44 -2.03 1.06
CA ILE A 205 -8.65 -1.97 -0.39
C ILE A 205 -7.46 -1.24 -1.01
N ILE A 206 -6.80 -1.86 -1.98
CA ILE A 206 -5.72 -1.26 -2.76
C ILE A 206 -6.18 -1.21 -4.21
N LEU A 207 -6.17 -0.03 -4.82
CA LEU A 207 -6.49 0.20 -6.22
C LEU A 207 -5.27 0.73 -6.96
N LYS A 208 -5.04 0.23 -8.18
CA LYS A 208 -4.08 0.81 -9.12
C LYS A 208 -4.56 2.14 -9.70
#